data_AF-A0A7S1GHF8-F1
#
_entry.id   AF-A0A7S1GHF8-F1
#
_cell.length_a   1.000
_cell.length_b   1.000
_cell.length_c   1.000
_cell.angle_alpha   90.00
_cell.angle_beta   90.00
_cell.angle_gamma   90.00
#
_symmetry.space_group_name_H-M   'P 1'
#
loop_
_entity.id
_entity.type
_entity.pdbx_description
1 polymer ?
#
loop_
_entity_poly.entity_id
_entity_poly.type
_entity_poly.pdbx_seq_one_letter_code
_entity_poly.pdbx_strand_id
1 'polypeptide(L)'
;VWLKGDNGSPSANFPLGLCEGDCDTDVECGPGLVCQQRTGSETIPGCIGTPEPGEDYCRYPQLTFVGNPPPATLGLCEGDCDTDSDCGPNLECFQRPAIESVTGCLGTGGSGTDYCALRLTTNT
;
A
#
# COMPACT_ATOMS: atom_id res chain seq x y z
N VAL A 1 1.58 -12.30 10.12
CA VAL A 1 0.14 -12.06 9.92
C VAL A 1 -0.55 -12.38 11.22
N TRP A 2 -1.43 -11.49 11.69
CA TRP A 2 -2.03 -11.58 13.02
C TRP A 2 -3.45 -11.03 12.99
N LEU A 3 -4.41 -11.76 13.56
CA LEU A 3 -5.73 -11.19 13.85
C LEU A 3 -5.63 -10.31 15.10
N LYS A 4 -6.10 -9.09 14.98
CA LYS A 4 -6.00 -8.00 15.95
C LYS A 4 -7.34 -7.33 16.19
N GLY A 5 -8.18 -7.20 15.17
CA GLY A 5 -9.52 -6.67 15.30
C GLY A 5 -10.48 -7.27 14.28
N ASP A 6 -11.73 -6.83 14.31
CA ASP A 6 -12.77 -7.14 13.33
C ASP A 6 -13.86 -6.07 13.50
N ASN A 7 -14.33 -5.45 12.42
CA ASN A 7 -15.43 -4.47 12.42
C ASN A 7 -15.23 -3.33 13.46
N GLY A 8 -14.00 -2.82 13.59
CA GLY A 8 -13.65 -1.76 14.54
C GLY A 8 -13.51 -2.18 16.01
N SER A 9 -13.50 -3.49 16.31
CA SER A 9 -13.37 -4.03 17.67
C SER A 9 -12.14 -4.95 17.83
N PRO A 10 -11.33 -4.82 18.90
CA PRO A 10 -11.37 -3.74 19.87
C PRO A 10 -10.86 -2.45 19.23
N SER A 11 -11.56 -1.34 19.47
CA SER A 11 -11.25 -0.05 18.83
C SER A 11 -9.83 0.47 19.08
N ALA A 12 -9.18 -0.02 20.15
CA ALA A 12 -7.79 0.32 20.48
C ALA A 12 -6.76 -0.22 19.48
N ASN A 13 -7.14 -1.20 18.66
CA ASN A 13 -6.25 -1.80 17.65
C ASN A 13 -6.40 -1.16 16.26
N PHE A 14 -7.32 -0.21 16.09
CA PHE A 14 -7.56 0.47 14.82
C PHE A 14 -6.90 1.85 14.79
N PRO A 15 -6.35 2.29 13.64
CA PRO A 15 -6.26 1.52 12.39
C PRO A 15 -5.23 0.37 12.49
N LEU A 16 -5.53 -0.75 11.82
CA LEU A 16 -4.74 -1.97 11.79
C LEU A 16 -3.41 -1.75 11.06
N GLY A 17 -2.33 -2.31 11.59
CA GLY A 17 -0.99 -2.22 11.01
C GLY A 17 -0.74 -3.22 9.88
N LEU A 18 0.47 -3.15 9.33
CA LEU A 18 0.92 -4.09 8.29
C LEU A 18 0.85 -5.54 8.79
N CYS A 19 0.26 -6.42 7.99
CA CYS A 19 0.03 -7.83 8.29
C CYS A 19 -0.97 -8.07 9.44
N GLU A 20 -1.75 -7.07 9.83
CA GLU A 20 -2.80 -7.19 10.84
C GLU A 20 -4.17 -7.25 10.16
N GLY A 21 -5.02 -8.13 10.67
CA GLY A 21 -6.41 -8.33 10.23
C GLY A 21 -7.34 -8.34 11.43
N ASP A 22 -8.62 -8.59 11.29
CA ASP A 22 -9.43 -8.68 10.08
C ASP A 22 -9.89 -7.27 9.68
N CYS A 23 -9.59 -6.82 8.45
CA CYS A 23 -10.01 -5.51 7.96
C CYS A 23 -11.18 -5.66 6.99
N ASP A 24 -12.22 -4.83 7.09
CA ASP A 24 -13.32 -4.90 6.11
C ASP A 24 -13.09 -3.96 4.91
N THR A 25 -12.36 -2.86 5.12
CA THR A 25 -12.05 -1.87 4.07
C THR A 25 -10.69 -1.22 4.30
N ASP A 26 -10.17 -0.52 3.28
CA ASP A 26 -8.91 0.22 3.37
C ASP A 26 -8.88 1.26 4.51
N VAL A 27 -10.05 1.76 4.94
CA VAL A 27 -10.17 2.76 6.02
C VAL A 27 -9.77 2.20 7.37
N GLU A 28 -9.87 0.88 7.56
CA GLU A 28 -9.46 0.22 8.78
C GLU A 28 -7.96 -0.01 8.85
N CYS A 29 -7.26 0.12 7.73
CA CYS A 29 -5.82 -0.02 7.68
C CYS A 29 -5.09 1.29 7.97
N GLY A 30 -3.89 1.17 8.52
CA GLY A 30 -3.01 2.30 8.77
C GLY A 30 -2.67 3.07 7.49
N PRO A 31 -2.19 4.32 7.61
CA PRO A 31 -1.82 5.13 6.45
C PRO A 31 -0.89 4.40 5.49
N GLY A 32 -1.23 4.41 4.20
CA GLY A 32 -0.44 3.78 3.14
C GLY A 32 -0.60 2.25 3.04
N LEU A 33 -1.59 1.67 3.69
CA LEU A 33 -1.95 0.26 3.59
C LEU A 33 -3.32 0.11 2.94
N VAL A 34 -3.55 -1.04 2.31
CA VAL A 34 -4.82 -1.47 1.72
C VAL A 34 -5.25 -2.78 2.34
N CYS A 35 -6.55 -2.99 2.42
CA CYS A 35 -7.12 -4.21 2.93
C CYS A 35 -7.15 -5.29 1.83
N GLN A 36 -6.42 -6.39 2.03
CA GLN A 36 -6.49 -7.53 1.13
C GLN A 36 -7.65 -8.42 1.53
N GLN A 37 -8.78 -8.19 0.85
CA GLN A 37 -9.96 -9.04 0.88
C GLN A 37 -9.65 -10.46 0.36
N ARG A 38 -10.08 -11.48 1.08
CA ARG A 38 -9.74 -12.89 0.86
C ARG A 38 -10.95 -13.79 1.05
N THR A 39 -10.89 -14.96 0.41
CA THR A 39 -11.97 -15.96 0.50
C THR A 39 -11.46 -17.34 0.86
N GLY A 40 -10.15 -17.53 0.95
CA GLY A 40 -9.53 -18.80 1.27
C GLY A 40 -8.16 -18.60 1.90
N SER A 41 -7.18 -19.42 1.49
CA SER A 41 -5.83 -19.44 2.07
C SER A 41 -4.81 -18.65 1.24
N GLU A 42 -5.24 -17.60 0.54
CA GLU A 42 -4.33 -16.73 -0.22
C GLU A 42 -3.24 -16.17 0.69
N THR A 43 -2.01 -16.06 0.19
CA THR A 43 -0.94 -15.45 0.96
C THR A 43 -1.11 -13.93 1.01
N ILE A 44 -0.54 -13.31 2.05
CA ILE A 44 -0.41 -11.85 2.16
C ILE A 44 1.03 -11.48 1.79
N PRO A 45 1.31 -10.98 0.58
CA PRO A 45 2.67 -10.73 0.16
C PRO A 45 3.35 -9.67 1.03
N GLY A 46 4.63 -9.88 1.35
CA GLY A 46 5.37 -9.02 2.27
C GLY A 46 5.16 -9.35 3.76
N CYS A 47 4.30 -10.31 4.09
CA CYS A 47 4.04 -10.73 5.46
C CYS A 47 4.57 -12.14 5.74
N ILE A 48 5.12 -12.32 6.95
CA ILE A 48 5.55 -13.63 7.46
C ILE A 48 4.41 -14.25 8.28
N GLY A 49 4.22 -15.56 8.16
CA GLY A 49 3.25 -16.36 8.91
C GLY A 49 2.16 -16.97 8.02
N THR A 50 1.30 -17.79 8.62
CA THR A 50 0.17 -18.43 7.95
C THR A 50 -1.09 -17.64 8.29
N PRO A 51 -1.74 -16.98 7.32
CA PRO A 51 -2.94 -16.23 7.60
C PRO A 51 -4.12 -17.19 7.79
N GLU A 52 -5.09 -16.79 8.61
CA GLU A 52 -6.32 -17.55 8.79
C GLU A 52 -7.11 -17.57 7.46
N PRO A 53 -7.74 -18.70 7.08
CA PRO A 53 -8.51 -18.78 5.85
C PRO A 53 -9.76 -17.89 5.86
N GLY A 54 -9.95 -17.10 4.81
CA GLY A 54 -11.12 -16.23 4.66
C GLY A 54 -11.07 -14.90 5.42
N GLU A 55 -10.00 -14.67 6.21
CA GLU A 55 -9.80 -13.41 6.92
C GLU A 55 -8.94 -12.44 6.10
N ASP A 56 -9.15 -11.15 6.31
CA ASP A 56 -8.55 -10.08 5.54
C ASP A 56 -7.41 -9.41 6.30
N TYR A 57 -6.45 -8.86 5.58
CA TYR A 57 -5.26 -8.29 6.22
C TYR A 57 -4.79 -7.03 5.52
N CYS A 58 -4.38 -6.06 6.32
CA CYS A 58 -3.75 -4.85 5.83
C CYS A 58 -2.36 -5.16 5.26
N ARG A 59 -2.11 -4.70 4.04
CA ARG A 59 -0.83 -4.85 3.34
C ARG A 59 -0.43 -3.58 2.60
N TYR A 60 0.81 -3.51 2.16
CA TYR A 60 1.22 -2.49 1.20
C TYR A 60 0.46 -2.62 -0.14
N PRO A 61 0.12 -1.52 -0.83
CA PRO A 61 -0.48 -1.56 -2.16
C PRO A 61 0.50 -2.07 -3.24
N GLN A 62 -0.03 -2.46 -4.40
CA GLN A 62 0.80 -2.89 -5.54
C GLN A 62 1.18 -1.67 -6.39
N LEU A 63 2.39 -1.70 -6.94
CA LEU A 63 2.79 -0.73 -7.97
C LEU A 63 1.89 -0.87 -9.20
N THR A 64 1.26 0.23 -9.60
CA THR A 64 0.31 0.26 -10.71
C THR A 64 0.64 1.38 -11.67
N PHE A 65 0.79 1.08 -12.96
CA PHE A 65 0.88 2.10 -14.01
C PHE A 65 -0.54 2.56 -14.36
N VAL A 66 -0.82 3.84 -14.16
CA VAL A 66 -2.10 4.50 -14.44
C VAL A 66 -2.04 5.27 -15.76
N GLY A 67 -0.94 5.98 -16.05
CA GLY A 67 -0.73 6.68 -17.32
C GLY A 67 0.37 7.75 -17.27
N ASN A 68 0.84 8.18 -18.46
CA ASN A 68 1.73 9.33 -18.67
C ASN A 68 1.23 10.14 -19.90
N PRO A 69 0.61 11.33 -19.73
CA PRO A 69 0.34 11.98 -18.44
C PRO A 69 -0.74 11.23 -17.63
N PRO A 70 -0.72 11.34 -16.29
CA PRO A 70 -1.77 10.77 -15.44
C PRO A 70 -3.16 11.36 -15.73
N PRO A 71 -4.23 10.56 -15.71
CA PRO A 71 -5.60 11.05 -15.96
C PRO A 71 -6.19 11.84 -14.79
N ALA A 72 -5.63 11.68 -13.59
CA ALA A 72 -5.99 12.37 -12.35
C ALA A 72 -4.79 12.34 -11.40
N THR A 73 -4.91 13.04 -10.26
CA THR A 73 -3.94 12.95 -9.18
C THR A 73 -3.75 11.51 -8.72
N LEU A 74 -2.50 11.05 -8.67
CA LEU A 74 -2.10 9.69 -8.36
C LEU A 74 -2.01 9.45 -6.85
N GLY A 75 -2.43 8.26 -6.43
CA GLY A 75 -2.31 7.75 -5.06
C GLY A 75 -0.96 7.05 -4.80
N LEU A 76 -0.81 6.54 -3.57
CA LEU A 76 0.38 5.80 -3.17
C LEU A 76 0.58 4.56 -4.07
N CYS A 77 1.80 4.34 -4.53
CA CYS A 77 2.20 3.26 -5.44
C CYS A 77 1.60 3.34 -6.85
N GLU A 78 0.98 4.45 -7.22
CA GLU A 78 0.50 4.69 -8.58
C GLU A 78 1.53 5.51 -9.37
N GLY A 79 1.75 5.12 -10.61
CA GLY A 79 2.60 5.80 -11.60
C GLY A 79 1.80 6.18 -12.83
N ASP A 80 2.31 6.93 -13.79
CA ASP A 80 3.69 7.38 -13.97
C ASP A 80 3.74 8.88 -13.70
N CYS A 81 4.10 9.27 -12.46
CA CYS A 81 4.19 10.69 -12.10
C CYS A 81 5.42 11.31 -12.76
N ASP A 82 5.33 12.56 -13.23
CA ASP A 82 6.53 13.27 -13.71
C ASP A 82 7.07 14.22 -12.63
N THR A 83 6.19 14.71 -11.75
CA THR A 83 6.48 15.67 -10.67
C THR A 83 5.66 15.40 -9.42
N ASP A 84 6.08 15.97 -8.28
CA ASP A 84 5.33 15.88 -7.02
C ASP A 84 3.89 16.39 -7.12
N SER A 85 3.58 17.29 -8.07
CA SER A 85 2.22 17.81 -8.26
C SER A 85 1.26 16.80 -8.90
N ASP A 86 1.78 15.73 -9.49
CA ASP A 86 0.96 14.63 -10.00
C ASP A 86 0.47 13.73 -8.87
N CYS A 87 1.11 13.80 -7.71
CA CYS A 87 0.82 12.96 -6.55
C CYS A 87 -0.14 13.61 -5.56
N GLY A 88 -0.89 12.75 -4.87
CA GLY A 88 -1.78 13.14 -3.77
C GLY A 88 -1.03 13.75 -2.57
N PRO A 89 -1.78 14.27 -1.58
CA PRO A 89 -1.20 14.87 -0.39
C PRO A 89 -0.29 13.88 0.36
N ASN A 90 0.79 14.39 0.94
CA ASN A 90 1.82 13.63 1.66
C ASN A 90 2.64 12.63 0.83
N LEU A 91 2.51 12.70 -0.51
CA LEU A 91 3.29 11.90 -1.44
C LEU A 91 4.32 12.76 -2.18
N GLU A 92 5.35 12.10 -2.70
CA GLU A 92 6.35 12.65 -3.61
C GLU A 92 6.51 11.73 -4.81
N CYS A 93 6.90 12.31 -5.95
CA CYS A 93 7.15 11.52 -7.13
C CYS A 93 8.53 10.87 -7.04
N PHE A 94 8.56 9.56 -6.78
CA PHE A 94 9.79 8.80 -6.74
C PHE A 94 10.21 8.43 -8.17
N GLN A 95 11.10 9.26 -8.73
CA GLN A 95 11.65 9.06 -10.06
C GLN A 95 12.63 7.88 -10.10
N ARG A 96 12.47 6.98 -11.08
CA ARG A 96 13.26 5.75 -11.22
C ARG A 96 13.74 5.58 -12.66
N PRO A 97 15.05 5.64 -12.93
CA PRO A 97 15.59 5.44 -14.28
C PRO A 97 15.48 3.98 -14.78
N ALA A 98 15.23 3.03 -13.87
CA ALA A 98 15.13 1.60 -14.16
C ALA A 98 14.15 0.92 -13.18
N ILE A 99 14.20 -0.40 -13.11
CA ILE A 99 13.46 -1.17 -12.12
C ILE A 99 14.15 -1.04 -10.76
N GLU A 100 13.49 -0.38 -9.82
CA GLU A 100 13.93 -0.23 -8.43
C GLU A 100 12.76 -0.48 -7.47
N SER A 101 13.00 -1.04 -6.28
CA SER A 101 11.93 -1.22 -5.30
C SER A 101 11.43 0.13 -4.79
N VAL A 102 10.11 0.29 -4.62
CA VAL A 102 9.53 1.47 -3.97
C VAL A 102 9.15 1.11 -2.54
N THR A 103 9.73 1.81 -1.56
CA THR A 103 9.45 1.56 -0.15
C THR A 103 7.97 1.75 0.16
N GLY A 104 7.36 0.79 0.86
CA GLY A 104 5.94 0.82 1.16
C GLY A 104 5.03 0.37 0.02
N CYS A 105 5.59 -0.15 -1.07
CA CYS A 105 4.86 -0.75 -2.18
C CYS A 105 5.29 -2.19 -2.42
N LEU A 106 4.37 -2.98 -2.96
CA LEU A 106 4.63 -4.33 -3.45
C LEU A 106 4.78 -4.34 -4.96
N GLY A 107 5.47 -5.38 -5.45
CA GLY A 107 5.73 -5.56 -6.87
C GLY A 107 6.94 -4.77 -7.35
N THR A 108 7.23 -4.96 -8.63
CA THR A 108 8.45 -4.45 -9.26
C THR A 108 8.20 -3.12 -10.01
N GLY A 109 6.98 -2.96 -10.55
CA GLY A 109 6.64 -1.87 -11.45
C GLY A 109 7.29 -1.98 -12.83
N GLY A 110 6.98 -1.02 -13.70
CA GLY A 110 7.57 -0.89 -15.03
C GLY A 110 8.97 -0.28 -14.99
N SER A 111 9.84 -0.67 -15.93
CA SER A 111 11.14 -0.01 -16.10
C SER A 111 10.93 1.42 -16.59
N GLY A 112 11.55 2.40 -15.92
CA GLY A 112 11.39 3.81 -16.26
C GLY A 112 10.01 4.38 -15.92
N THR A 113 9.21 3.66 -15.13
CA THR A 113 7.99 4.18 -14.52
C THR A 113 8.31 4.74 -13.15
N ASP A 114 7.84 5.96 -12.91
CA ASP A 114 7.93 6.72 -11.68
C ASP A 114 6.65 6.51 -10.87
N TYR A 115 6.76 6.59 -9.53
CA TYR A 115 5.62 6.26 -8.67
C TYR A 115 5.48 7.24 -7.53
N CYS A 116 4.25 7.59 -7.20
CA CYS A 116 3.96 8.36 -6.01
C CYS A 116 4.24 7.52 -4.76
N ALA A 117 5.16 7.97 -3.92
CA ALA A 117 5.60 7.30 -2.71
C ALA A 117 5.39 8.19 -1.48
N LEU A 118 5.32 7.59 -0.29
CA LEU A 118 5.29 8.35 0.96
C LEU A 118 6.57 9.19 1.08
N ARG A 119 6.42 10.47 1.44
CA ARG A 119 7.57 11.32 1.76
C ARG A 119 8.37 10.71 2.89
N LEU A 120 9.61 10.30 2.62
CA LEU A 120 10.54 9.91 3.67
C LEU A 120 10.95 11.19 4.41
N THR A 121 10.25 11.53 5.50
CA THR A 121 10.75 12.57 6.41
C THR A 121 12.03 12.04 7.05
N THR A 122 13.19 12.47 6.55
CA THR A 122 14.43 12.34 7.29
C THR A 122 14.31 13.24 8.52
N ASN A 123 14.00 12.66 9.68
CA ASN A 123 14.27 13.33 10.95
C ASN A 123 15.80 13.38 11.09
N THR A 124 16.41 14.44 10.54
CA THR A 124 17.78 14.87 10.87
C THR A 124 17.77 15.70 12.13
#